data_AF-A0A6S4GSH5-F1
#
_entry.id   AF-A0A6S4GSH5-F1
#
_cell.length_a   1.000
_cell.length_b   1.000
_cell.length_c   1.000
_cell.angle_alpha   90.00
_cell.angle_beta   90.00
_cell.angle_gamma   90.00
#
_symmetry.space_group_name_H-M   'P 1'
#
loop_
_entity.id
_entity.type
_entity.pdbx_description
1 polymer ?
#
loop_
_entity_poly.entity_id
_entity_poly.type
_entity_poly.pdbx_seq_one_letter_code
_entity_poly.pdbx_strand_id
1 'polypeptide(L)'
;MISASVYERPPTRYTDDMDLQWIVKLIADGLVVPIVLIGAYALLKLVPNDKKYQVYARVLMAGLTAYVAAKIIGVIYQPDQMRPFEVLGVAAGASFLNNPGFPSDHALFTMAITLAVWFGAKDRRLAVICLAMTILVCVGRVIALVHTPLDVIGGLLIACVGIIWYVPMKHAEKSDI
;
A
#
# COMPACT_ATOMS: atom_id res chain seq x y z
N MET A 1 58.84 -16.03 0.48
CA MET A 1 58.13 -16.93 1.43
C MET A 1 57.73 -16.02 2.59
N ILE A 2 56.48 -15.59 2.80
CA ILE A 2 55.16 -16.24 2.80
C ILE A 2 54.12 -15.18 2.34
N SER A 3 53.51 -15.39 1.16
CA SER A 3 52.08 -15.70 0.94
C SER A 3 51.12 -14.52 1.11
N ALA A 4 50.92 -13.80 0.00
CA ALA A 4 49.73 -12.98 -0.24
C ALA A 4 48.59 -13.90 -0.68
N SER A 5 47.86 -14.51 0.27
CA SER A 5 46.74 -15.42 -0.06
C SER A 5 45.49 -15.23 0.82
N VAL A 6 45.21 -14.01 1.29
CA VAL A 6 43.95 -13.74 2.04
C VAL A 6 43.18 -12.59 1.40
N TYR A 7 43.05 -12.64 0.08
CA TYR A 7 42.00 -11.95 -0.66
C TYR A 7 41.32 -12.96 -1.57
N GLU A 8 40.73 -13.99 -0.98
CA GLU A 8 39.63 -14.69 -1.63
C GLU A 8 38.48 -13.68 -1.71
N ARG A 9 38.35 -13.04 -2.88
CA ARG A 9 37.09 -12.38 -3.24
C ARG A 9 36.00 -13.45 -3.15
N PRO A 10 34.90 -13.23 -2.40
CA PRO A 10 33.76 -14.13 -2.51
C PRO A 10 33.28 -14.14 -3.98
N PRO A 11 32.76 -15.28 -4.45
CA PRO A 11 32.39 -15.44 -5.85
C PRO A 11 31.36 -14.38 -6.23
N THR A 12 31.55 -13.84 -7.44
CA THR A 12 30.70 -12.83 -8.07
C THR A 12 29.23 -13.26 -8.09
N ARG A 13 28.46 -12.79 -7.11
CA ARG A 13 26.99 -12.84 -7.08
C ARG A 13 26.36 -11.50 -7.49
N TYR A 14 27.11 -10.67 -8.20
CA TYR A 14 26.74 -9.29 -8.50
C TYR A 14 25.53 -9.14 -9.43
N THR A 15 25.26 -10.13 -10.28
CA THR A 15 24.15 -10.08 -11.25
C THR A 15 22.82 -10.59 -10.68
N ASP A 16 22.84 -11.68 -9.91
CA ASP A 16 21.62 -12.25 -9.31
C ASP A 16 21.01 -11.31 -8.26
N ASP A 17 21.86 -10.61 -7.50
CA ASP A 17 21.42 -9.68 -6.46
C ASP A 17 20.85 -8.38 -7.05
N MET A 18 21.39 -7.91 -8.18
CA MET A 18 20.93 -6.67 -8.83
C MET A 18 19.61 -6.89 -9.55
N ASP A 19 19.45 -7.99 -10.29
CA ASP A 19 18.19 -8.31 -10.98
C ASP A 19 17.05 -8.54 -9.98
N LEU A 20 17.32 -9.25 -8.88
CA LEU A 20 16.34 -9.47 -7.82
C LEU A 20 15.95 -8.16 -7.12
N GLN A 21 16.91 -7.29 -6.81
CA GLN A 21 16.62 -5.97 -6.21
C GLN A 21 15.78 -5.10 -7.14
N TRP A 22 16.05 -5.10 -8.44
CA TRP A 22 15.24 -4.39 -9.43
C TRP A 22 13.81 -4.94 -9.51
N ILE A 23 13.64 -6.26 -9.52
CA ILE A 23 12.33 -6.91 -9.49
C ILE A 23 11.56 -6.54 -8.22
N VAL A 24 12.22 -6.60 -7.06
CA VAL A 24 11.61 -6.25 -5.77
C VAL A 24 11.16 -4.79 -5.74
N LYS A 25 11.98 -3.87 -6.24
CA LYS A 25 11.63 -2.45 -6.36
C LYS A 25 10.46 -2.23 -7.33
N LEU A 26 10.46 -2.93 -8.45
CA LEU A 26 9.36 -2.88 -9.43
C LEU A 26 8.03 -3.36 -8.81
N ILE A 27 8.08 -4.43 -8.01
CA ILE A 27 6.89 -4.96 -7.31
C ILE A 27 6.44 -4.01 -6.20
N ALA A 28 7.37 -3.53 -5.37
CA ALA A 28 7.10 -2.69 -4.21
C ALA A 28 6.54 -1.30 -4.58
N ASP A 29 7.16 -0.64 -5.56
CA ASP A 29 6.84 0.75 -5.90
C ASP A 29 6.16 0.84 -7.27
N GLY A 30 6.61 0.04 -8.24
CA GLY A 30 6.11 0.09 -9.61
C GLY A 30 4.66 -0.36 -9.76
N LEU A 31 4.22 -1.38 -9.03
CA LEU A 31 2.82 -1.86 -9.07
C LEU A 31 1.81 -0.85 -8.51
N VAL A 32 2.23 0.18 -7.77
CA VAL A 32 1.33 1.25 -7.34
C VAL A 32 0.77 2.01 -8.53
N VAL A 33 1.58 2.23 -9.58
CA VAL A 33 1.18 2.97 -10.79
C VAL A 33 -0.01 2.31 -11.51
N PRO A 34 0.03 1.03 -11.91
CA PRO A 34 -1.12 0.40 -12.57
C PRO A 34 -2.35 0.33 -11.65
N ILE A 35 -2.19 0.15 -10.33
CA ILE A 35 -3.31 0.22 -9.38
C ILE A 35 -4.00 1.59 -9.46
N VAL A 36 -3.22 2.68 -9.45
CA VAL A 36 -3.74 4.05 -9.59
C VAL A 36 -4.44 4.24 -10.94
N LEU A 37 -3.83 3.78 -12.03
CA LEU A 37 -4.41 3.92 -13.37
C LEU A 37 -5.74 3.15 -13.51
N ILE A 38 -5.81 1.93 -12.98
CA ILE A 38 -7.05 1.14 -12.97
C ILE A 38 -8.10 1.79 -12.07
N GLY A 39 -7.70 2.30 -10.90
CA GLY A 39 -8.58 3.04 -10.00
C GLY A 39 -9.19 4.27 -10.65
N ALA A 40 -8.34 5.11 -11.28
CA ALA A 40 -8.77 6.29 -12.01
C ALA A 40 -9.70 5.93 -13.18
N TYR A 41 -9.33 4.93 -13.98
CA TYR A 41 -10.17 4.42 -15.07
C TYR A 41 -11.54 3.97 -14.58
N ALA A 42 -11.58 3.14 -13.53
CA ALA A 42 -12.82 2.61 -12.97
C ALA A 42 -13.72 3.75 -12.47
N LEU A 43 -13.16 4.70 -11.73
CA LEU A 43 -13.92 5.84 -11.19
C LEU A 43 -14.42 6.79 -12.28
N LEU A 44 -13.61 7.09 -13.29
CA LEU A 44 -13.98 8.05 -14.34
C LEU A 44 -14.97 7.47 -15.36
N LYS A 45 -14.82 6.18 -15.70
CA LYS A 45 -15.55 5.54 -16.80
C LYS A 45 -16.76 4.74 -16.35
N LEU A 46 -16.69 4.06 -15.21
CA LEU A 46 -17.74 3.13 -14.76
C LEU A 46 -18.76 3.78 -13.85
N VAL A 47 -18.40 4.88 -13.17
CA VAL A 47 -19.34 5.62 -12.33
C VAL A 47 -20.32 6.43 -13.19
N PRO A 48 -21.65 6.26 -13.01
CA PRO A 48 -22.66 7.03 -13.72
C PRO A 48 -22.51 8.54 -13.49
N ASN A 49 -22.70 9.36 -14.54
CA ASN A 49 -22.48 10.80 -14.48
C ASN A 49 -23.30 11.51 -13.41
N ASP A 50 -24.54 11.05 -13.15
CA ASP A 50 -25.44 11.56 -12.11
C ASP A 50 -24.95 11.29 -10.68
N LYS A 51 -24.03 10.32 -10.50
CA LYS A 51 -23.51 9.91 -9.18
C LYS A 51 -22.05 10.26 -8.94
N LYS A 52 -21.34 10.78 -9.96
CA LYS A 52 -19.89 11.06 -9.90
C LYS A 52 -19.51 11.91 -8.71
N TYR A 53 -20.19 13.03 -8.50
CA TYR A 53 -19.90 13.93 -7.37
C TYR A 53 -20.01 13.20 -6.02
N GLN A 54 -21.11 12.48 -5.79
CA GLN A 54 -21.32 11.76 -4.54
C GLN A 54 -20.27 10.65 -4.33
N VAL A 55 -19.94 9.91 -5.38
CA VAL A 55 -18.94 8.84 -5.32
C VAL A 55 -17.56 9.42 -5.06
N TYR A 56 -17.15 10.46 -5.77
CA TYR A 56 -15.82 11.07 -5.60
C TYR A 56 -15.67 11.69 -4.22
N ALA A 57 -16.71 12.36 -3.70
CA ALA A 57 -16.71 12.87 -2.34
C ALA A 57 -16.54 11.74 -1.31
N ARG A 58 -17.25 10.62 -1.46
CA ARG A 58 -17.10 9.45 -0.58
C ARG A 58 -15.71 8.82 -0.67
N VAL A 59 -15.17 8.67 -1.87
CA VAL A 59 -13.81 8.12 -2.08
C VAL A 59 -12.76 9.03 -1.43
N LEU A 60 -12.88 10.34 -1.63
CA LEU A 60 -11.98 11.33 -1.04
C LEU A 60 -12.07 11.27 0.50
N MET A 61 -13.27 11.27 1.05
CA MET A 61 -13.47 11.20 2.50
C MET A 61 -12.99 9.87 3.08
N ALA A 62 -13.22 8.75 2.40
CA ALA A 62 -12.68 7.45 2.80
C ALA A 62 -11.15 7.46 2.86
N GLY A 63 -10.49 7.99 1.83
CA GLY A 63 -9.04 8.12 1.78
C GLY A 63 -8.50 9.04 2.88
N LEU A 64 -9.12 10.21 3.07
CA LEU A 64 -8.72 11.18 4.09
C LEU A 64 -8.89 10.61 5.50
N THR A 65 -10.01 9.94 5.79
CA THR A 65 -10.25 9.29 7.08
C THR A 65 -9.22 8.19 7.34
N ALA A 66 -8.94 7.33 6.35
CA ALA A 66 -7.91 6.30 6.48
C ALA A 66 -6.52 6.91 6.74
N TYR A 67 -6.16 7.96 6.00
CA TYR A 67 -4.87 8.63 6.16
C TYR A 67 -4.72 9.28 7.55
N VAL A 68 -5.74 10.02 8.01
CA VAL A 68 -5.73 10.63 9.34
C VAL A 68 -5.67 9.55 10.42
N ALA A 69 -6.45 8.48 10.30
CA ALA A 69 -6.40 7.36 11.24
C ALA A 69 -4.99 6.74 11.28
N ALA A 70 -4.35 6.54 10.13
CA ALA A 70 -2.99 6.01 10.06
C ALA A 70 -1.96 6.90 10.73
N LYS A 71 -2.03 8.22 10.55
CA LYS A 71 -1.10 9.15 11.21
C LYS A 71 -1.35 9.23 12.72
N ILE A 72 -2.60 9.20 13.17
CA ILE A 72 -2.93 9.13 14.60
C ILE A 72 -2.38 7.83 15.20
N ILE A 73 -2.66 6.69 14.58
CA ILE A 73 -2.22 5.39 15.10
C ILE A 73 -0.69 5.29 15.06
N GLY A 74 -0.02 5.74 13.99
CA GLY A 74 1.45 5.73 13.92
C GLY A 74 2.13 6.62 14.95
N VAL A 75 1.47 7.70 15.40
CA VAL A 75 1.96 8.52 16.53
C VAL A 75 1.79 7.80 17.87
N ILE A 76 0.70 7.03 18.04
CA ILE A 76 0.39 6.33 19.30
C ILE A 76 1.15 5.00 19.42
N TYR A 77 1.32 4.30 18.31
CA TYR A 77 1.85 2.94 18.26
C TYR A 77 2.92 2.83 17.17
N GLN A 78 4.16 2.73 17.64
CA GLN A 78 5.33 2.53 16.80
C GLN A 78 6.11 1.32 17.30
N PRO A 79 5.81 0.11 16.77
CA PRO A 79 6.37 -1.15 17.28
C PRO A 79 7.89 -1.21 17.11
N ASP A 80 8.39 -0.74 15.97
CA ASP A 80 9.81 -0.73 15.63
C ASP A 80 10.27 0.69 15.30
N GLN A 81 11.34 1.14 15.94
CA GLN A 81 11.92 2.48 15.70
C GLN A 81 12.84 2.49 14.47
N MET A 82 13.40 1.32 14.13
CA MET A 82 14.27 1.13 12.97
C MET A 82 13.61 0.18 11.98
N ARG A 83 13.77 0.42 10.69
CA ARG A 83 13.29 -0.45 9.62
C ARG A 83 14.17 -1.70 9.50
N PRO A 84 13.67 -2.81 8.93
CA PRO A 84 14.44 -4.05 8.83
C PRO A 84 15.80 -3.90 8.13
N PHE A 85 15.90 -3.07 7.08
CA PHE A 85 17.18 -2.83 6.41
C PHE A 85 18.21 -2.10 7.31
N GLU A 86 17.75 -1.21 8.20
CA GLU A 86 18.61 -0.47 9.13
C GLU A 86 19.15 -1.40 10.21
N VAL A 87 18.30 -2.28 10.75
CA VAL A 87 18.68 -3.30 11.74
C VAL A 87 19.72 -4.27 11.16
N LEU A 88 19.57 -4.64 9.89
CA LEU A 88 20.45 -5.58 9.20
C LEU A 88 21.72 -4.92 8.62
N GLY A 89 21.83 -3.59 8.65
CA GLY A 89 22.97 -2.86 8.08
C GLY A 89 23.10 -3.01 6.56
N VAL A 90 21.99 -3.23 5.85
CA VAL A 90 21.94 -3.41 4.39
C VAL A 90 21.27 -2.23 3.71
N ALA A 91 21.47 -2.08 2.40
CA ALA A 91 20.75 -1.08 1.61
C ALA A 91 19.24 -1.40 1.52
N ALA A 92 18.39 -0.37 1.51
CA ALA A 92 16.96 -0.54 1.31
C ALA A 92 16.65 -1.11 -0.09
N GLY A 93 15.80 -2.14 -0.17
CA GLY A 93 15.43 -2.79 -1.43
C GLY A 93 14.36 -2.04 -2.23
N ALA A 94 13.80 -0.95 -1.70
CA ALA A 94 12.79 -0.11 -2.34
C ALA A 94 12.83 1.31 -1.77
N SER A 95 12.03 2.23 -2.33
CA SER A 95 11.94 3.59 -1.81
C SER A 95 11.39 3.61 -0.38
N PHE A 96 11.95 4.48 0.46
CA PHE A 96 11.49 4.70 1.82
C PHE A 96 11.59 6.17 2.18
N LEU A 97 10.81 6.58 3.16
CA LEU A 97 10.91 7.88 3.79
C LEU A 97 11.66 7.72 5.12
N ASN A 98 12.46 8.72 5.48
CA ASN A 98 13.11 8.76 6.79
C ASN A 98 12.08 9.15 7.87
N ASN A 99 11.19 8.20 8.16
CA ASN A 99 10.10 8.31 9.11
C ASN A 99 9.78 6.93 9.69
N PRO A 100 9.00 6.88 10.78
CA PRO A 100 8.59 5.62 11.41
C PRO A 100 7.92 4.69 10.40
N GLY A 101 8.20 3.39 10.51
CA GLY A 101 7.77 2.38 9.53
C GLY A 101 6.29 2.01 9.58
N PHE A 102 5.60 2.32 10.69
CA PHE A 102 4.23 1.87 10.95
C PHE A 102 3.23 3.03 10.85
N PRO A 103 2.05 2.84 10.23
CA PRO A 103 1.72 1.76 9.29
C PRO A 103 2.35 2.01 7.90
N SER A 104 2.33 0.99 7.04
CA SER A 104 2.82 1.14 5.66
C SER A 104 1.92 2.03 4.81
N ASP A 105 2.43 3.20 4.39
CA ASP A 105 1.73 4.15 3.51
C ASP A 105 1.39 3.51 2.14
N HIS A 106 2.25 2.63 1.60
CA HIS A 106 1.99 1.92 0.33
C HIS A 106 0.83 0.93 0.46
N ALA A 107 0.79 0.15 1.54
CA ALA A 107 -0.29 -0.79 1.82
C ALA A 107 -1.61 -0.04 2.03
N LEU A 108 -1.58 1.05 2.80
CA LEU A 108 -2.74 1.91 3.04
C LEU A 108 -3.29 2.51 1.75
N PHE A 109 -2.43 3.14 0.95
CA PHE A 109 -2.84 3.85 -0.25
C PHE A 109 -3.42 2.90 -1.31
N THR A 110 -2.72 1.80 -1.58
CA THR A 110 -3.18 0.82 -2.58
C THR A 110 -4.46 0.11 -2.13
N MET A 111 -4.63 -0.17 -0.84
CA MET A 111 -5.88 -0.71 -0.32
C MET A 111 -7.02 0.30 -0.40
N ALA A 112 -6.78 1.58 -0.10
CA ALA A 112 -7.81 2.62 -0.24
C ALA A 112 -8.32 2.73 -1.69
N ILE A 113 -7.43 2.63 -2.69
CA ILE A 113 -7.82 2.58 -4.11
C ILE A 113 -8.63 1.32 -4.40
N THR A 114 -8.17 0.15 -3.95
CA THR A 114 -8.90 -1.12 -4.11
C THR A 114 -10.33 -1.03 -3.56
N LEU A 115 -10.51 -0.45 -2.37
CA LEU A 115 -11.82 -0.20 -1.78
C LEU A 115 -12.65 0.81 -2.58
N ALA A 116 -12.02 1.86 -3.11
CA ALA A 116 -12.69 2.84 -3.99
C ALA A 116 -13.21 2.20 -5.29
N VAL A 117 -12.47 1.26 -5.88
CA VAL A 117 -12.93 0.50 -7.04
C VAL A 117 -14.07 -0.44 -6.63
N TRP A 118 -13.91 -1.16 -5.52
CA TRP A 118 -14.90 -2.13 -5.03
C TRP A 118 -16.25 -1.49 -4.70
N PHE A 119 -16.25 -0.39 -3.96
CA PHE A 119 -17.46 0.24 -3.45
C PHE A 119 -17.92 1.45 -4.27
N GLY A 120 -16.98 2.26 -4.77
CA GLY A 120 -17.27 3.47 -5.54
C GLY A 120 -17.64 3.14 -6.99
N ALA A 121 -16.73 2.51 -7.72
CA ALA A 121 -16.98 2.09 -9.11
C ALA A 121 -17.88 0.85 -9.21
N LYS A 122 -17.99 0.06 -8.13
CA LYS A 122 -18.81 -1.17 -8.03
C LYS A 122 -18.42 -2.27 -9.03
N ASP A 123 -17.20 -2.25 -9.53
CA ASP A 123 -16.67 -3.31 -10.39
C ASP A 123 -15.84 -4.30 -9.57
N ARG A 124 -16.42 -5.47 -9.30
CA ARG A 124 -15.76 -6.52 -8.51
C ARG A 124 -14.54 -7.12 -9.22
N ARG A 125 -14.54 -7.19 -10.56
CA ARG A 125 -13.44 -7.82 -11.30
C ARG A 125 -12.19 -6.95 -11.21
N LEU A 126 -12.34 -5.65 -11.49
CA LEU A 126 -11.24 -4.69 -11.35
C LEU A 126 -10.78 -4.58 -9.90
N ALA A 127 -11.71 -4.61 -8.95
CA ALA A 127 -11.33 -4.55 -7.54
C ALA A 127 -10.56 -5.79 -7.06
N VAL A 128 -10.90 -7.00 -7.52
CA VAL A 128 -10.10 -8.21 -7.24
C VAL A 128 -8.71 -8.12 -7.88
N ILE A 129 -8.61 -7.60 -9.10
CA ILE A 129 -7.32 -7.38 -9.76
C ILE A 129 -6.48 -6.38 -8.96
N CYS A 130 -7.05 -5.24 -8.54
CA CYS A 130 -6.38 -4.28 -7.68
C CYS A 130 -5.97 -4.90 -6.34
N LEU A 131 -6.83 -5.70 -5.71
CA LEU A 131 -6.52 -6.39 -4.47
C LEU A 131 -5.33 -7.34 -4.63
N ALA A 132 -5.30 -8.13 -5.70
CA ALA A 132 -4.16 -9.01 -5.98
C ALA A 132 -2.85 -8.22 -6.13
N MET A 133 -2.87 -7.10 -6.87
CA MET A 133 -1.70 -6.22 -6.99
C MET A 133 -1.34 -5.54 -5.66
N THR A 134 -2.32 -5.13 -4.84
CA THR A 134 -2.09 -4.61 -3.49
C THR A 134 -1.36 -5.64 -2.62
N ILE A 135 -1.75 -6.91 -2.67
CA ILE A 135 -1.06 -7.97 -1.92
C ILE A 135 0.37 -8.18 -2.45
N LEU A 136 0.58 -8.12 -3.77
CA LEU A 136 1.93 -8.20 -4.34
C LEU A 136 2.82 -7.02 -3.89
N VAL A 137 2.29 -5.78 -3.91
CA VAL A 137 2.97 -4.61 -3.34
C VAL A 137 3.36 -4.87 -1.89
N CYS A 138 2.41 -5.32 -1.08
CA CYS A 138 2.60 -5.63 0.34
C CYS A 138 3.74 -6.62 0.57
N VAL A 139 3.76 -7.73 -0.18
CA VAL A 139 4.85 -8.72 -0.15
C VAL A 139 6.17 -8.10 -0.59
N GLY A 140 6.16 -7.31 -1.67
CA GLY A 140 7.34 -6.59 -2.16
C GLY A 140 7.93 -5.66 -1.10
N ARG A 141 7.10 -4.93 -0.33
CA ARG A 141 7.57 -4.05 0.75
C ARG A 141 8.26 -4.81 1.89
N VAL A 142 7.81 -6.03 2.21
CA VAL A 142 8.46 -6.88 3.23
C VAL A 142 9.78 -7.45 2.70
N ILE A 143 9.78 -7.98 1.47
CA ILE A 143 10.99 -8.53 0.84
C ILE A 143 12.04 -7.44 0.63
N ALA A 144 11.62 -6.20 0.33
CA ALA A 144 12.49 -5.03 0.22
C ALA A 144 13.07 -4.56 1.55
N LEU A 145 12.70 -5.18 2.67
CA LEU A 145 13.16 -4.86 4.03
C LEU A 145 12.84 -3.41 4.47
N VAL A 146 11.93 -2.74 3.78
CA VAL A 146 11.51 -1.36 4.09
C VAL A 146 10.37 -1.31 5.09
N HIS A 147 9.64 -2.41 5.28
CA HIS A 147 8.55 -2.55 6.24
C HIS A 147 8.52 -3.95 6.84
N THR A 148 8.06 -4.06 8.08
CA THR A 148 7.73 -5.35 8.69
C THR A 148 6.38 -5.88 8.18
N PRO A 149 6.09 -7.18 8.33
CA PRO A 149 4.74 -7.71 8.07
C PRO A 149 3.65 -6.99 8.88
N LEU A 150 3.98 -6.56 10.11
CA LEU A 150 3.06 -5.84 10.98
C LEU A 150 2.70 -4.45 10.40
N ASP A 151 3.68 -3.71 9.87
CA ASP A 151 3.45 -2.41 9.22
C ASP A 151 2.48 -2.52 8.05
N VAL A 152 2.65 -3.59 7.25
CA VAL A 152 1.85 -3.86 6.06
C VAL A 152 0.42 -4.25 6.44
N ILE A 153 0.26 -5.19 7.38
CA ILE A 153 -1.05 -5.60 7.89
C ILE A 153 -1.76 -4.39 8.53
N GLY A 154 -1.04 -3.58 9.31
CA GLY A 154 -1.56 -2.34 9.89
C GLY A 154 -2.09 -1.38 8.82
N GLY A 155 -1.32 -1.14 7.76
CA GLY A 155 -1.74 -0.29 6.65
C GLY A 155 -3.00 -0.77 5.95
N LEU A 156 -3.11 -2.08 5.67
CA LEU A 156 -4.30 -2.69 5.06
C LEU A 156 -5.54 -2.55 5.96
N LEU A 157 -5.40 -2.85 7.24
CA LEU A 157 -6.53 -2.81 8.19
C LEU A 157 -6.99 -1.37 8.44
N ILE A 158 -6.07 -0.42 8.55
CA ILE A 158 -6.41 0.99 8.76
C ILE A 158 -7.11 1.57 7.53
N ALA A 159 -6.73 1.16 6.31
CA ALA A 159 -7.44 1.56 5.10
C ALA A 159 -8.94 1.16 5.12
N CYS A 160 -9.27 0.03 5.75
CA CYS A 160 -10.66 -0.44 5.90
C CYS A 160 -11.53 0.48 6.77
N VAL A 161 -10.96 1.37 7.59
CA VAL A 161 -11.74 2.39 8.32
C VAL A 161 -12.51 3.28 7.35
N GLY A 162 -11.95 3.54 6.16
CA GLY A 162 -12.62 4.31 5.10
C GLY A 162 -13.93 3.69 4.59
N ILE A 163 -14.19 2.40 4.87
CA ILE A 163 -15.42 1.70 4.44
C ILE A 163 -16.69 2.37 4.98
N ILE A 164 -16.61 3.06 6.12
CA ILE A 164 -17.74 3.78 6.72
C ILE A 164 -18.42 4.74 5.73
N TRP A 165 -17.66 5.34 4.81
CA TRP A 165 -18.16 6.28 3.80
C TRP A 165 -18.92 5.62 2.64
N TYR A 166 -18.78 4.31 2.48
CA TYR A 166 -19.47 3.55 1.44
C TYR A 166 -20.78 2.91 1.92
N VAL A 167 -21.02 2.90 3.23
CA VAL A 167 -22.27 2.40 3.80
C VAL A 167 -23.40 3.38 3.45
N PRO A 168 -24.47 2.93 2.77
CA PRO A 168 -25.61 3.80 2.52
C PRO A 168 -26.28 4.14 3.86
N MET A 169 -26.34 5.42 4.20
CA MET A 169 -27.20 5.89 5.27
C MET A 169 -28.64 5.55 4.88
N LYS A 170 -29.24 4.57 5.57
CA LYS A 170 -30.69 4.39 5.55
C LYS A 170 -31.26 5.69 6.08
N HIS A 171 -31.82 6.52 5.21
CA HIS A 171 -32.65 7.61 5.69
C HIS A 171 -33.80 6.93 6.44
N ALA A 172 -33.97 7.28 7.72
CA ALA A 172 -35.21 6.97 8.42
C ALA A 172 -36.33 7.53 7.54
N GLU A 173 -37.18 6.64 7.01
CA GLU A 173 -38.42 7.06 6.37
C GLU A 173 -39.13 7.98 7.35
N LYS A 174 -39.47 9.18 6.87
CA LYS A 174 -40.36 10.09 7.58
C LYS A 174 -41.60 9.30 7.95
N SER A 175 -41.83 9.09 9.24
CA SER A 175 -43.15 8.75 9.75
C SER A 175 -44.00 10.01 9.68
N ASP A 176 -44.52 10.31 8.49
CA ASP A 176 -45.66 11.21 8.35
C ASP A 176 -46.92 10.33 8.50
N ILE A 177 -47.42 10.24 9.74
CA ILE A 177 -48.83 9.90 10.06
C ILE A 177 -49.36 11.04 10.92
#